data_AF-A0A0B8P4Q4-F1
#
_entry.id   AF-A0A0B8P4Q4-F1
#
_cell.length_a   1.000
_cell.length_b   1.000
_cell.length_c   1.000
_cell.angle_alpha   90.00
_cell.angle_beta   90.00
_cell.angle_gamma   90.00
#
_symmetry.space_group_name_H-M   'P 1'
#
loop_
_entity.id
_entity.type
_entity.pdbx_description
1 polymer ?
#
loop_
_entity_poly.entity_id
_entity_poly.type
_entity_poly.pdbx_seq_one_letter_code
_entity_poly.pdbx_strand_id
1 'polypeptide(L)' 'MLEAYRKHVAERAQQGVVPKPLDAEQVAGLVELLKNPPQAKKPLS' A
#
# COMPACT_ATOMS: atom_id res chain seq x y z
N MET A 1 -4.00 -0.47 -7.91
CA MET A 1 -4.28 -1.17 -6.63
C MET A 1 -3.55 -0.52 -5.45
N LEU A 2 -2.22 -0.61 -5.31
CA LEU A 2 -1.49 -0.02 -4.16
C LEU A 2 -1.54 1.52 -4.04
N GLU A 3 -1.84 2.22 -5.13
CA GLU A 3 -1.85 3.69 -5.15
C GLU A 3 -2.98 4.29 -4.32
N ALA A 4 -4.18 3.68 -4.36
CA ALA A 4 -5.31 4.10 -3.54
C ALA A 4 -5.01 3.91 -2.04
N TYR A 5 -4.36 2.80 -1.68
CA TYR A 5 -3.92 2.54 -0.31
C TYR A 5 -2.85 3.55 0.15
N ARG A 6 -1.84 3.83 -0.69
CA ARG A 6 -0.79 4.83 -0.39
C ARG A 6 -1.37 6.24 -0.21
N LYS A 7 -2.37 6.62 -1.01
CA LYS A 7 -3.07 7.90 -0.88
C LYS A 7 -3.83 8.00 0.44
N HIS A 8 -4.56 6.95 0.83
CA HIS A 8 -5.27 6.90 2.11
C HIS A 8 -4.32 7.02 3.31
N VAL A 9 -3.16 6.37 3.27
CA VAL A 9 -2.14 6.46 4.32
C VAL A 9 -1.61 7.89 4.44
N ALA A 10 -1.32 8.57 3.33
CA ALA A 10 -0.83 9.93 3.33
C ALA A 10 -1.87 10.94 3.87
N GLU A 11 -3.13 10.82 3.46
CA GLU A 11 -4.23 11.69 3.93
C GLU A 11 -4.48 11.53 5.44
N ARG A 12 -4.38 10.30 5.96
CA ARG A 12 -4.58 10.01 7.39
C ARG A 12 -3.37 10.44 8.23
N ALA A 13 -2.16 10.27 7.71
CA ALA A 13 -0.93 10.75 8.34
C ALA A 13 -0.92 12.28 8.49
N GLN A 14 -1.44 13.03 7.50
CA GLN A 14 -1.60 14.49 7.59
C GLN A 14 -2.59 14.91 8.68
N GLN A 15 -3.57 14.05 9.01
CA GLN A 15 -4.51 14.28 10.10
C GLN A 15 -3.96 13.83 11.47
N GLY A 16 -2.74 13.28 11.53
CA GLY A 16 -2.16 12.71 12.75
C GLY A 16 -2.89 11.45 13.23
N VAL A 17 -3.73 10.85 12.38
CA VAL A 17 -4.53 9.67 12.71
C VAL A 17 -3.87 8.45 12.10
N VAL A 18 -3.68 7.41 12.92
CA VAL A 18 -3.18 6.12 12.44
C VAL A 18 -4.13 5.60 11.34
N PRO A 19 -3.61 5.22 10.16
CA PRO A 19 -4.44 4.68 9.10
C PRO A 19 -5.16 3.43 9.58
N LYS A 20 -6.35 3.15 9.04
CA LYS A 20 -7.07 1.93 9.41
C LYS A 20 -6.19 0.71 9.05
N PRO A 21 -6.21 -0.35 9.87
CA PRO A 21 -5.54 -1.59 9.52
C PRO A 21 -6.09 -2.11 8.19
N LEU A 22 -5.26 -2.87 7.46
CA LEU A 22 -5.69 -3.53 6.24
C LEU A 22 -6.83 -4.51 6.55
N ASP A 23 -7.84 -4.53 5.69
CA ASP A 23 -8.85 -5.59 5.71
C ASP A 23 -8.32 -6.87 5.03
N ALA A 24 -9.09 -7.95 5.12
CA ALA A 24 -8.69 -9.26 4.60
C ALA A 24 -8.41 -9.26 3.09
N GLU A 25 -9.18 -8.49 2.30
CA GLU A 25 -9.02 -8.41 0.84
C GLU A 25 -7.74 -7.66 0.47
N GLN A 26 -7.45 -6.59 1.21
CA GLN A 26 -6.23 -5.81 1.04
C GLN A 26 -4.97 -6.61 1.43
N VAL A 27 -5.05 -7.39 2.51
CA VAL A 27 -3.95 -8.30 2.90
C VAL A 27 -3.74 -9.38 1.83
N ALA A 28 -4.82 -9.96 1.28
CA ALA A 28 -4.72 -10.96 0.21
C ALA A 28 -4.02 -10.37 -1.03
N GLY A 29 -4.40 -9.17 -1.46
CA GLY A 29 -3.75 -8.48 -2.57
C GLY A 29 -2.27 -8.15 -2.31
N LEU A 30 -1.91 -7.81 -1.06
CA LEU A 30 -0.51 -7.59 -0.68
C LEU A 30 0.30 -8.90 -0.75
N VAL A 31 -0.28 -10.01 -0.27
CA VAL A 31 0.37 -11.33 -0.32
C VAL A 31 0.63 -11.77 -1.75
N GLU A 32 -0.31 -11.53 -2.68
CA GLU A 32 -0.11 -11.83 -4.10
C GLU A 32 1.00 -10.99 -4.73
N LEU A 33 1.08 -9.71 -4.39
CA LEU A 33 2.15 -8.81 -4.86
C LEU A 33 3.52 -9.22 -4.30
N LEU A 34 3.60 -9.72 -3.08
CA LEU A 34 4.85 -10.24 -2.52
C LEU A 34 5.28 -11.55 -3.17
N LYS A 35 4.32 -12.40 -3.58
CA LYS A 35 4.59 -13.65 -4.32
C LYS A 35 5.00 -13.40 -5.77
N ASN A 36 4.39 -12.42 -6.41
CA ASN A 36 4.67 -12.00 -7.79
C ASN A 36 5.07 -10.52 -7.80
N PRO A 37 6.25 -10.18 -7.28
CA PRO A 37 6.69 -8.79 -7.22
C PRO A 37 6.76 -8.27 -8.65
N PRO A 38 5.96 -7.24 -9.03
CA PRO A 38 6.16 -6.59 -10.31
C PRO A 38 7.58 -6.07 -10.31
N GLN A 39 8.37 -6.38 -11.35
CA GLN A 39 9.77 -5.96 -11.46
C GLN A 39 9.89 -4.52 -10.98
N ALA A 40 10.60 -4.35 -9.86
CA ALA A 40 10.72 -3.07 -9.19
C ALA A 40 11.15 -2.03 -10.22
N LYS A 41 10.23 -1.11 -10.59
CA LYS A 41 10.62 0.04 -11.39
C LYS A 41 11.68 0.79 -10.58
N LYS A 42 12.85 0.92 -11.23
CA LYS A 42 14.17 1.35 -10.73
C LYS A 42 14.16 2.36 -9.58
N PRO A 43 15.20 2.34 -8.73
CA PRO A 43 15.44 3.45 -7.80
C PRO A 43 15.50 4.75 -8.59
N LEU A 44 14.76 5.75 -8.10
CA LEU A 44 14.81 7.13 -8.56
C LEU A 44 16.28 7.57 -8.44
N SER A 45 16.95 7.70 -9.59
CA SER A 45 18.26 8.34 -9.71
C SER A 45 18.10 9.74 -10.25
#